data_AF-A0A847V3A4-F1
#
_entry.id   AF-A0A847V3A4-F1
#
_cell.length_a   1.000
_cell.length_b   1.000
_cell.length_c   1.000
_cell.angle_alpha   90.00
_cell.angle_beta   90.00
_cell.angle_gamma   90.00
#
_symmetry.space_group_name_H-M   'P 1'
#
loop_
_entity.id
_entity.type
_entity.pdbx_description
1 polymer ?
#
loop_
_entity_poly.entity_id
_entity_poly.type
_entity_poly.pdbx_seq_one_letter_code
_entity_poly.pdbx_strand_id
1 'polypeptide(L)'
;MAITFDPETRLDHIAEYLGRFHLNLTFEEGRVQLLRLRLTGYKLAAEIGDGEGKARVDEMIKGGYKRLGEHWGRESPDPYDDPCAAQYDILAELRSYVYRDVSEPFMAFIRAEFKKIFIPTLRLLTELCRSPNKYTWEQMKRQLQEIMAEVEVDVEWEVCDAYMEGYLAKVAEVLEIEV
;
A
#
# COMPACT_ATOMS: atom_id res chain seq x y z
N MET A 1 21.81 -5.33 20.65
CA MET A 1 20.58 -4.60 21.06
C MET A 1 20.00 -3.97 19.81
N ALA A 2 18.85 -4.44 19.33
CA ALA A 2 18.11 -3.70 18.32
C ALA A 2 17.56 -2.44 19.00
N ILE A 3 17.90 -1.26 18.49
CA ILE A 3 17.25 -0.01 18.92
C ILE A 3 15.84 -0.07 18.35
N THR A 4 14.87 -0.48 19.17
CA THR A 4 13.46 -0.39 18.83
C THR A 4 12.95 0.95 19.31
N PHE A 5 12.80 1.90 18.39
CA PHE A 5 12.09 3.15 18.65
C PHE A 5 10.62 2.85 18.97
N ASP A 6 10.03 3.65 19.85
CA ASP A 6 8.60 3.57 20.16
C ASP A 6 7.75 3.88 18.91
N PRO A 7 6.48 3.44 18.87
CA PRO A 7 5.62 3.59 17.70
C PRO A 7 5.40 5.05 17.25
N GLU A 8 5.38 6.01 18.18
CA GLU A 8 5.21 7.44 17.85
C GLU A 8 6.44 7.98 17.12
N THR A 9 7.63 7.74 17.66
CA THR A 9 8.89 8.12 17.01
C THR A 9 9.01 7.51 15.61
N ARG A 10 8.52 6.27 15.42
CA ARG A 10 8.51 5.62 14.10
C ARG A 10 7.54 6.29 13.13
N LEU A 11 6.38 6.77 13.58
CA LEU A 11 5.47 7.58 12.75
C LEU A 11 6.11 8.92 12.35
N ASP A 12 6.80 9.57 13.28
CA ASP A 12 7.47 10.85 13.01
C ASP A 12 8.58 10.69 11.96
N HIS A 13 9.35 9.60 12.04
CA HIS A 13 10.31 9.25 10.99
C HIS A 13 9.66 9.04 9.62
N ILE A 14 8.44 8.47 9.56
CA ILE A 14 7.69 8.37 8.29
C ILE A 14 7.34 9.78 7.78
N ALA A 15 6.85 10.66 8.65
CA ALA A 15 6.51 12.03 8.29
C ALA A 15 7.72 12.79 7.73
N GLU A 16 8.88 12.68 8.39
CA GLU A 16 10.14 13.27 7.94
C GLU A 16 10.61 12.70 6.61
N TYR A 17 10.51 11.39 6.41
CA TYR A 17 10.87 10.74 5.16
C TYR A 17 10.00 11.24 4.00
N LEU A 18 8.69 11.36 4.23
CA LEU A 18 7.73 11.88 3.24
C LEU A 18 8.00 13.34 2.83
N GLY A 19 8.77 14.10 3.62
CA GLY A 19 9.24 15.43 3.25
C GLY A 19 10.23 15.44 2.08
N ARG A 20 10.90 14.30 1.79
CA ARG A 20 12.07 14.24 0.90
C ARG A 20 12.12 13.02 -0.02
N PHE A 21 11.23 12.04 0.15
CA PHE A 21 11.23 10.80 -0.65
C PHE A 21 11.14 11.03 -2.16
N HIS A 22 10.35 12.02 -2.60
CA HIS A 22 10.13 12.34 -4.00
C HIS A 22 11.39 12.81 -4.73
N LEU A 23 12.43 13.23 -4.01
CA LEU A 23 13.71 13.68 -4.58
C LEU A 23 14.61 12.53 -5.03
N ASN A 24 14.38 11.31 -4.54
CA ASN A 24 15.28 10.17 -4.73
C ASN A 24 14.62 8.98 -5.42
N LEU A 25 13.33 9.08 -5.75
CA LEU A 25 12.54 8.00 -6.31
C LEU A 25 11.90 8.45 -7.61
N THR A 26 11.81 7.52 -8.56
CA THR A 26 10.93 7.68 -9.72
C THR A 26 9.48 7.87 -9.28
N PHE A 27 8.64 8.35 -10.20
CA PHE A 27 7.22 8.54 -9.91
C PHE A 27 6.53 7.24 -9.47
N GLU A 28 6.79 6.15 -10.20
CA GLU A 28 6.26 4.81 -9.95
C GLU A 28 6.73 4.26 -8.61
N GLU A 29 8.03 4.36 -8.30
CA GLU A 29 8.58 3.98 -6.99
C GLU A 29 7.95 4.79 -5.85
N GLY A 30 7.78 6.11 -6.05
CA GLY A 30 7.16 6.99 -5.07
C GLY A 30 5.74 6.54 -4.71
N ARG A 31 4.92 6.19 -5.72
CA ARG A 31 3.55 5.69 -5.50
C ARG A 31 3.56 4.39 -4.69
N VAL A 32 4.42 3.44 -5.04
CA VAL A 32 4.50 2.16 -4.33
C VAL A 32 5.03 2.35 -2.90
N GLN A 33 5.97 3.26 -2.67
CA GLN A 33 6.42 3.60 -1.31
C GLN A 33 5.30 4.23 -0.48
N LEU A 34 4.46 5.08 -1.05
CA LEU A 34 3.33 5.67 -0.34
C LEU A 34 2.32 4.60 0.11
N LEU A 35 2.04 3.60 -0.73
CA LEU A 35 1.23 2.43 -0.34
C LEU A 35 1.86 1.68 0.84
N ARG A 36 3.15 1.35 0.73
CA ARG A 36 3.91 0.64 1.78
C ARG A 36 3.91 1.39 3.11
N LEU A 37 4.14 2.71 3.06
CA LEU A 37 4.19 3.57 4.23
C LEU A 37 2.82 3.72 4.89
N ARG A 38 1.73 3.77 4.11
CA ARG A 38 0.38 3.77 4.66
C ARG A 38 0.09 2.51 5.47
N LEU A 39 0.38 1.34 4.91
CA LEU A 39 0.20 0.05 5.60
C LEU A 39 1.05 -0.05 6.87
N THR A 40 2.27 0.51 6.83
CA THR A 40 3.13 0.59 8.03
C THR A 40 2.56 1.58 9.05
N GLY A 41 2.05 2.72 8.59
CA GLY A 41 1.41 3.74 9.41
C GLY A 41 0.21 3.18 10.16
N TYR A 42 -0.66 2.42 9.50
CA TYR A 42 -1.81 1.79 10.17
C TYR A 42 -1.40 0.77 11.24
N LYS A 43 -0.33 -0.01 11.02
CA LYS A 43 0.23 -0.87 12.08
C LYS A 43 0.70 -0.06 13.28
N LEU A 44 1.41 1.03 13.04
CA LEU A 44 1.90 1.91 14.10
C LEU A 44 0.76 2.60 14.85
N ALA A 45 -0.26 3.08 14.14
CA ALA A 45 -1.46 3.64 14.73
C ALA A 45 -2.16 2.64 15.66
N ALA A 46 -2.25 1.37 15.24
CA ALA A 46 -2.79 0.30 16.08
C ALA A 46 -1.93 -0.01 17.31
N GLU A 47 -0.61 0.12 17.20
CA GLU A 47 0.31 -0.03 18.34
C GLU A 47 0.18 1.13 19.35
N ILE A 48 -0.23 2.33 18.91
CA ILE A 48 -0.41 3.51 19.77
C ILE A 48 -1.76 3.48 20.48
N GLY A 49 -2.85 3.19 19.75
CA GLY A 49 -4.19 3.02 20.33
C GLY A 49 -4.89 4.32 20.77
N ASP A 50 -4.55 5.48 20.16
CA ASP A 50 -5.10 6.80 20.51
C ASP A 50 -6.43 7.15 19.81
N GLY A 51 -6.97 6.26 18.98
CA GLY A 51 -8.22 6.45 18.23
C GLY A 51 -8.13 7.45 17.06
N GLU A 52 -7.11 8.30 17.02
CA GLU A 52 -6.88 9.29 15.95
C GLU A 52 -5.82 8.84 14.94
N GLY A 53 -5.08 7.75 15.24
CA GLY A 53 -3.96 7.27 14.43
C GLY A 53 -4.30 7.01 12.96
N LYS A 54 -5.52 6.55 12.63
CA LYS A 54 -5.94 6.39 11.22
C LYS A 54 -5.95 7.74 10.48
N ALA A 55 -6.61 8.74 11.04
CA ALA A 55 -6.75 10.05 10.41
C ALA A 55 -5.39 10.72 10.23
N ARG A 56 -4.52 10.63 11.25
CA ARG A 56 -3.13 11.11 11.18
C ARG A 56 -2.34 10.45 10.03
N VAL A 57 -2.44 9.13 9.89
CA VAL A 57 -1.78 8.39 8.81
C VAL A 57 -2.34 8.79 7.45
N ASP A 58 -3.66 8.89 7.31
CA ASP A 58 -4.32 9.27 6.07
C ASP A 58 -3.88 10.66 5.59
N GLU A 59 -3.91 11.66 6.47
CA GLU A 59 -3.50 13.04 6.16
C GLU A 59 -2.03 13.09 5.73
N MET A 60 -1.15 12.44 6.49
CA MET A 60 0.28 12.39 6.21
C MET A 60 0.57 11.78 4.84
N ILE A 61 -0.06 10.64 4.50
CA ILE A 61 0.16 9.94 3.24
C ILE A 61 -0.46 10.72 2.07
N LYS A 62 -1.65 11.31 2.26
CA LYS A 62 -2.28 12.18 1.26
C LYS A 62 -1.38 13.37 0.89
N GLY A 63 -0.75 13.98 1.89
CA GLY A 63 0.27 15.02 1.66
C GLY A 63 1.51 14.50 0.91
N GLY A 64 1.85 13.21 1.06
CA GLY A 64 2.89 12.55 0.27
C GLY A 64 2.53 12.42 -1.21
N TYR A 65 1.31 11.95 -1.51
CA TYR A 65 0.79 11.85 -2.88
C TYR A 65 0.78 13.21 -3.61
N LYS A 66 0.30 14.26 -2.93
CA LYS A 66 0.32 15.63 -3.46
C LYS A 66 1.73 16.10 -3.83
N ARG A 67 2.69 15.93 -2.91
CA ARG A 67 4.10 16.32 -3.13
C ARG A 67 4.75 15.55 -4.27
N LEU A 68 4.46 14.25 -4.39
CA LEU A 68 4.96 13.43 -5.49
C LEU A 68 4.46 13.94 -6.84
N GLY A 69 3.15 14.24 -6.92
CA GLY A 69 2.54 14.77 -8.13
C GLY A 69 3.10 16.14 -8.52
N GLU A 70 3.24 17.06 -7.56
CA GLU A 70 3.85 18.37 -7.76
C GLU A 70 5.30 18.27 -8.26
N HIS A 71 6.11 17.39 -7.68
CA HIS A 71 7.51 17.22 -8.08
C HIS A 71 7.67 16.73 -9.52
N TRP A 72 6.83 15.77 -9.93
CA TRP A 72 6.90 15.15 -11.26
C TRP A 72 6.02 15.84 -12.31
N GLY A 73 5.26 16.88 -11.93
CA GLY A 73 4.30 17.54 -12.83
C GLY A 73 3.20 16.61 -13.33
N ARG A 74 2.84 15.59 -12.54
CA ARG A 74 1.86 14.54 -12.88
C ARG A 74 0.78 14.47 -11.80
N GLU A 75 -0.44 14.12 -12.17
CA GLU A 75 -1.45 13.83 -11.16
C GLU A 75 -1.10 12.53 -10.43
N SER A 76 -1.22 12.54 -9.11
CA SER A 76 -0.97 11.38 -8.26
C SER A 76 -2.05 11.31 -7.18
N PRO A 77 -3.29 10.93 -7.53
CA PRO A 77 -4.38 10.88 -6.58
C PRO A 77 -4.12 9.81 -5.51
N ASP A 78 -4.63 10.06 -4.29
CA ASP A 78 -4.57 9.09 -3.22
C ASP A 78 -5.55 7.93 -3.50
N PRO A 79 -5.09 6.67 -3.59
CA PRO A 79 -5.94 5.51 -3.85
C PRO A 79 -7.12 5.34 -2.88
N TYR A 80 -7.03 5.92 -1.69
CA TYR A 80 -8.06 5.82 -0.65
C TYR A 80 -9.15 6.90 -0.77
N ASP A 81 -8.95 7.94 -1.61
CA ASP A 81 -10.00 8.93 -1.92
C ASP A 81 -11.08 8.33 -2.83
N ASP A 82 -10.72 7.41 -3.75
CA ASP A 82 -11.65 6.57 -4.51
C ASP A 82 -11.18 5.10 -4.54
N PRO A 83 -11.49 4.33 -3.47
CA PRO A 83 -11.10 2.93 -3.37
C PRO A 83 -11.67 2.04 -4.47
N CYS A 84 -12.78 2.45 -5.11
CA CYS A 84 -13.42 1.66 -6.14
C CYS A 84 -12.66 1.75 -7.46
N ALA A 85 -12.32 2.97 -7.90
CA ALA A 85 -11.51 3.17 -9.10
C ALA A 85 -10.07 2.66 -8.88
N ALA A 86 -9.49 2.96 -7.72
CA ALA A 86 -8.09 2.68 -7.44
C ALA A 86 -7.73 1.18 -7.48
N GLN A 87 -8.68 0.28 -7.18
CA GLN A 87 -8.47 -1.16 -7.35
C GLN A 87 -8.09 -1.51 -8.80
N TYR A 88 -8.82 -0.96 -9.76
CA TYR A 88 -8.56 -1.21 -11.18
C TYR A 88 -7.26 -0.54 -11.62
N ASP A 89 -7.01 0.68 -11.18
CA ASP A 89 -5.81 1.43 -11.55
C ASP A 89 -4.53 0.74 -11.05
N ILE A 90 -4.54 0.22 -9.81
CA ILE A 90 -3.39 -0.49 -9.25
C ILE A 90 -3.17 -1.82 -9.97
N LEU A 91 -4.22 -2.58 -10.28
CA LEU A 91 -4.10 -3.82 -11.05
C LEU A 91 -3.56 -3.55 -12.46
N ALA A 92 -4.06 -2.51 -13.12
CA ALA A 92 -3.59 -2.12 -14.45
C ALA A 92 -2.11 -1.66 -14.43
N GLU A 93 -1.72 -0.87 -13.44
CA GLU A 93 -0.33 -0.43 -13.25
C GLU A 93 0.60 -1.63 -13.06
N LEU A 94 0.23 -2.58 -12.19
CA LEU A 94 1.02 -3.79 -11.94
C LEU A 94 1.20 -4.64 -13.20
N ARG A 95 0.11 -4.90 -13.94
CA ARG A 95 0.18 -5.62 -15.24
C ARG A 95 1.05 -4.87 -16.24
N SER A 96 1.04 -3.54 -16.22
CA SER A 96 1.84 -2.73 -17.15
C SER A 96 3.34 -2.93 -16.96
N TYR A 97 3.81 -3.30 -15.77
CA TYR A 97 5.23 -3.51 -15.49
C TYR A 97 5.84 -4.67 -16.28
N VAL A 98 5.04 -5.63 -16.72
CA VAL A 98 5.46 -6.75 -17.57
C VAL A 98 5.86 -6.28 -18.98
N TYR A 99 5.26 -5.18 -19.44
CA TYR A 99 5.41 -4.69 -20.82
C TYR A 99 6.15 -3.35 -20.93
N ARG A 100 6.39 -2.68 -19.80
CA ARG A 100 7.13 -1.41 -19.74
C ARG A 100 8.60 -1.68 -19.47
N ASP A 101 9.45 -0.77 -19.94
CA ASP A 101 10.87 -0.74 -19.58
C ASP A 101 11.03 -0.19 -18.16
N VAL A 102 10.82 -1.07 -17.18
CA VAL A 102 10.94 -0.79 -15.75
C VAL A 102 12.29 -1.33 -15.26
N SER A 103 12.98 -0.58 -14.41
CA SER A 103 14.31 -0.99 -13.93
C SER A 103 14.24 -2.31 -13.14
N GLU A 104 15.21 -3.19 -13.38
CA GLU A 104 15.29 -4.46 -12.65
C GLU A 104 15.39 -4.29 -11.11
N PRO A 105 16.13 -3.30 -10.57
CA PRO A 105 16.11 -3.05 -9.13
C PRO A 105 14.70 -2.74 -8.58
N PHE A 106 13.90 -2.00 -9.33
CA PHE A 106 12.53 -1.71 -8.93
C PHE A 106 11.63 -2.96 -9.07
N MET A 107 11.77 -3.74 -10.15
CA MET A 107 11.04 -5.01 -10.30
C MET A 107 11.39 -6.02 -9.20
N ALA A 108 12.67 -6.13 -8.83
CA ALA A 108 13.11 -6.95 -7.70
C ALA A 108 12.46 -6.50 -6.39
N PHE A 109 12.35 -5.19 -6.16
CA PHE A 109 11.64 -4.64 -5.01
C PHE A 109 10.14 -4.98 -5.05
N ILE A 110 9.48 -4.84 -6.21
CA ILE A 110 8.06 -5.20 -6.39
C ILE A 110 7.84 -6.66 -6.04
N ARG A 111 8.65 -7.58 -6.59
CA ARG A 111 8.56 -9.02 -6.31
C ARG A 111 8.74 -9.32 -4.82
N ALA A 112 9.77 -8.77 -4.20
CA ALA A 112 10.11 -9.03 -2.79
C ALA A 112 9.06 -8.49 -1.81
N GLU A 113 8.43 -7.36 -2.12
CA GLU A 113 7.48 -6.70 -1.22
C GLU A 113 6.02 -6.89 -1.66
N PHE A 114 5.74 -7.67 -2.71
CA PHE A 114 4.41 -7.82 -3.30
C PHE A 114 3.35 -8.20 -2.26
N LYS A 115 3.64 -9.26 -1.50
CA LYS A 115 2.82 -9.75 -0.39
C LYS A 115 2.54 -8.67 0.66
N LYS A 116 3.51 -7.79 0.91
CA LYS A 116 3.44 -6.81 2.00
C LYS A 116 2.75 -5.52 1.58
N ILE A 117 2.73 -5.20 0.27
CA ILE A 117 2.23 -3.95 -0.27
C ILE A 117 0.90 -4.15 -1.00
N PHE A 118 0.89 -4.98 -2.04
CA PHE A 118 -0.25 -5.02 -2.97
C PHE A 118 -1.40 -5.87 -2.43
N ILE A 119 -1.10 -7.01 -1.80
CA ILE A 119 -2.14 -7.85 -1.18
C ILE A 119 -2.94 -7.07 -0.13
N PRO A 120 -2.32 -6.40 0.86
CA PRO A 120 -3.08 -5.66 1.87
C PRO A 120 -3.71 -4.40 1.33
N THR A 121 -3.02 -3.67 0.44
CA THR A 121 -3.63 -2.49 -0.19
C THR A 121 -4.92 -2.87 -0.90
N LEU A 122 -4.89 -3.85 -1.79
CA LEU A 122 -6.07 -4.22 -2.57
C LEU A 122 -7.16 -4.84 -1.69
N ARG A 123 -6.80 -5.63 -0.67
CA ARG A 123 -7.77 -6.13 0.32
C ARG A 123 -8.50 -4.98 1.01
N LEU A 124 -7.77 -3.99 1.51
CA LEU A 124 -8.36 -2.82 2.17
C LEU A 124 -9.24 -2.01 1.22
N LEU A 125 -8.77 -1.74 0.00
CA LEU A 125 -9.58 -1.00 -0.99
C LEU A 125 -10.85 -1.76 -1.38
N THR A 126 -10.80 -3.09 -1.47
CA THR A 126 -11.98 -3.93 -1.71
C THR A 126 -13.00 -3.81 -0.57
N GLU A 127 -12.55 -3.77 0.68
CA GLU A 127 -13.44 -3.57 1.84
C GLU A 127 -14.03 -2.15 1.86
N LEU A 128 -13.20 -1.13 1.63
CA LEU A 128 -13.62 0.27 1.66
C LEU A 128 -14.52 0.67 0.48
N CYS A 129 -14.40 -0.01 -0.66
CA CYS A 129 -15.25 0.27 -1.80
C CYS A 129 -16.71 -0.13 -1.52
N ARG A 130 -17.65 0.81 -1.69
CA ARG A 130 -19.09 0.62 -1.46
C ARG A 130 -19.90 0.42 -2.75
N SER A 131 -19.23 0.35 -3.90
CA SER A 131 -19.89 0.13 -5.19
C SER A 131 -20.50 -1.27 -5.27
N PRO A 132 -21.73 -1.42 -5.80
CA PRO A 132 -22.31 -2.74 -6.07
C PRO A 132 -21.58 -3.51 -7.19
N ASN A 133 -20.81 -2.80 -8.02
CA ASN A 133 -20.04 -3.36 -9.14
C ASN A 133 -18.56 -3.54 -8.78
N LYS A 134 -18.22 -3.60 -7.49
CA LYS A 134 -16.85 -3.81 -7.04
C LYS A 134 -16.39 -5.24 -7.28
N TYR A 135 -15.08 -5.45 -7.41
CA TYR A 135 -14.54 -6.79 -7.30
C TYR A 135 -14.86 -7.37 -5.92
N THR A 136 -15.34 -8.61 -5.90
CA THR A 136 -15.32 -9.40 -4.67
C THR A 136 -13.87 -9.72 -4.32
N TRP A 137 -13.60 -10.05 -3.05
CA TRP A 137 -12.25 -10.46 -2.66
C TRP A 137 -11.76 -11.68 -3.44
N GLU A 138 -12.63 -12.64 -3.74
CA GLU A 138 -12.30 -13.81 -4.57
C GLU A 138 -11.91 -13.41 -6.01
N GLN A 139 -12.58 -12.41 -6.59
CA GLN A 139 -12.19 -11.88 -7.90
C GLN A 139 -10.84 -11.17 -7.82
N MET A 140 -10.63 -10.35 -6.78
CA MET A 140 -9.36 -9.66 -6.54
C MET A 140 -8.19 -10.65 -6.36
N LYS A 141 -8.40 -11.72 -5.59
CA LYS A 141 -7.45 -12.83 -5.38
C LYS A 141 -7.01 -13.45 -6.71
N ARG A 142 -7.95 -13.76 -7.61
CA ARG A 142 -7.61 -14.29 -8.94
C ARG A 142 -6.75 -13.33 -9.75
N GLN A 143 -7.11 -12.05 -9.75
CA GLN A 143 -6.32 -11.02 -10.45
C GLN A 143 -4.90 -10.91 -9.88
N LEU A 144 -4.76 -10.98 -8.56
CA LEU A 144 -3.46 -10.92 -7.89
C LEU A 144 -2.60 -12.15 -8.17
N GLN A 145 -3.19 -13.35 -8.19
CA GLN A 145 -2.48 -14.60 -8.54
C GLN A 145 -1.97 -14.58 -9.99
N GLU A 146 -2.78 -14.09 -10.93
CA GLU A 146 -2.36 -13.90 -12.33
C GLU A 146 -1.17 -12.94 -12.42
N ILE A 147 -1.26 -11.78 -11.77
CA ILE A 147 -0.17 -10.78 -11.76
C ILE A 147 1.08 -11.35 -11.11
N MET A 148 0.97 -12.06 -9.98
CA MET A 148 2.10 -12.69 -9.30
C MET A 148 2.85 -13.64 -10.23
N ALA A 149 2.12 -14.42 -11.04
CA ALA A 149 2.73 -15.30 -12.04
C ALA A 149 3.42 -14.50 -13.16
N GLU A 150 2.77 -13.45 -13.68
CA GLU A 150 3.32 -12.62 -14.77
C GLU A 150 4.56 -11.82 -14.35
N VAL A 151 4.60 -11.31 -13.11
CA VAL A 151 5.73 -10.55 -12.57
C VAL A 151 6.74 -11.41 -11.81
N GLU A 152 6.58 -12.73 -11.81
CA GLU A 152 7.48 -13.71 -11.20
C GLU A 152 7.68 -13.51 -9.67
N VAL A 153 6.59 -13.34 -8.94
CA VAL A 153 6.60 -13.29 -7.47
C VAL A 153 6.78 -14.70 -6.91
N ASP A 154 7.92 -14.95 -6.28
CA ASP A 154 8.28 -16.23 -5.66
C ASP A 154 7.70 -16.38 -4.24
N VAL A 155 6.36 -16.37 -4.14
CA VAL A 155 5.63 -16.58 -2.88
C VAL A 155 4.34 -17.34 -3.15
N GLU A 156 4.13 -18.44 -2.43
CA GLU A 156 2.88 -19.20 -2.45
C GLU A 156 1.71 -18.39 -1.88
N TRP A 157 0.52 -18.57 -2.46
CA TRP A 157 -0.65 -17.77 -2.09
C TRP A 157 -1.06 -17.96 -0.62
N GLU A 158 -0.92 -19.16 -0.07
CA GLU A 158 -1.21 -19.47 1.33
C GLU A 158 -0.38 -18.60 2.29
N VAL A 159 0.85 -18.26 1.90
CA VAL A 159 1.71 -17.35 2.66
C VAL A 159 1.20 -15.92 2.58
N CYS A 160 0.61 -15.51 1.45
CA CYS A 160 -0.05 -14.23 1.30
C CYS A 160 -1.32 -14.12 2.14
N ASP A 161 -2.17 -15.16 2.13
CA ASP A 161 -3.39 -15.22 2.94
C ASP A 161 -3.05 -15.14 4.44
N ALA A 162 -2.10 -15.96 4.92
CA ALA A 162 -1.67 -15.93 6.33
C ALA A 162 -1.09 -14.56 6.75
N TYR A 163 -0.33 -13.90 5.86
CA TYR A 163 0.15 -12.55 6.12
C TYR A 163 -1.00 -11.53 6.19
N MET A 164 -1.98 -11.65 5.30
CA MET A 164 -3.14 -10.77 5.25
C MET A 164 -4.00 -10.91 6.51
N GLU A 165 -4.28 -12.13 6.96
CA GLU A 165 -5.01 -12.41 8.20
C GLU A 165 -4.30 -11.77 9.40
N GLY A 166 -2.99 -11.99 9.53
CA GLY A 166 -2.18 -11.37 10.59
C GLY A 166 -2.09 -9.85 10.47
N TYR A 167 -2.24 -9.28 9.28
CA TYR A 167 -2.34 -7.84 9.08
C TYR A 167 -3.69 -7.31 9.54
N LEU A 168 -4.82 -7.89 9.10
CA LEU A 168 -6.16 -7.47 9.50
C LEU A 168 -6.37 -7.56 11.00
N ALA A 169 -5.93 -8.66 11.63
CA ALA A 169 -6.01 -8.84 13.07
C ALA A 169 -5.35 -7.71 13.88
N LYS A 170 -4.38 -6.99 13.28
CA LYS A 170 -3.72 -5.84 13.92
C LYS A 170 -4.42 -4.53 13.67
N VAL A 171 -4.92 -4.30 12.45
CA VAL A 171 -5.38 -2.96 12.03
C VAL A 171 -6.89 -2.80 11.97
N ALA A 172 -7.67 -3.89 12.09
CA ALA A 172 -9.11 -3.86 11.89
C ALA A 172 -9.84 -2.88 12.80
N GLU A 173 -9.46 -2.82 14.08
CA GLU A 173 -10.03 -1.89 15.05
C GLU A 173 -9.78 -0.42 14.64
N VAL A 174 -8.52 -0.10 14.29
CA VAL A 174 -8.13 1.26 13.86
C VAL A 174 -8.79 1.65 12.54
N LEU A 175 -9.03 0.69 11.66
CA LEU A 175 -9.62 0.93 10.35
C LEU A 175 -11.15 0.80 10.33
N GLU A 176 -11.77 0.43 11.45
CA GLU A 176 -13.21 0.16 11.58
C GLU A 176 -13.72 -0.83 10.52
N ILE A 177 -12.93 -1.87 10.24
CA ILE A 177 -13.24 -2.91 9.24
C ILE A 177 -13.86 -4.11 9.95
N GLU A 178 -14.98 -4.62 9.43
CA GLU A 178 -15.53 -5.92 9.84
C GLU A 178 -14.63 -7.05 9.30
N VAL A 179 -14.09 -7.89 10.19
CA VAL A 179 -13.23 -9.04 9.86
C VAL A 179 -14.02 -10.34 9.97
#